data_AF-A0A2N2MJQ4-F1
#
_entry.id   AF-A0A2N2MJQ4-F1
#
_cell.length_a   1.000
_cell.length_b   1.000
_cell.length_c   1.000
_cell.angle_alpha   90.00
_cell.angle_beta   90.00
_cell.angle_gamma   90.00
#
_symmetry.space_group_name_H-M   'P 1'
#
loop_
_entity.id
_entity.type
_entity.pdbx_description
1 polymer ?
#
loop_
_entity_poly.entity_id
_entity_poly.type
_entity_poly.pdbx_seq_one_letter_code
_entity_poly.pdbx_strand_id
1 'polypeptide(L)'
;MKMPKSLVIFFALALMLQLTPLSASAKTTAPQVTPSASVSLSAPSPAVGQVGGDVIFDLVFSATSITPGVSGAEVYVGYDPAFVSPLGSPQTTTEILSGFFGTPNVSINEILPAAQCPGGTQPCIHLVLAGTPQTTQTGFAARFHFRGAAEGATCFSILQSSLVNSDGFAVTHTVGAQQCVTFEYAVDVTGLVTRQGVPANPNTGGGTLSCTSVSATGLATPMQTLNTSSTGAFSLANLALDTFTFRASYPGYLAAQKSGVVLSSSQLNLVLTTISLRGGDVNGDGVINILDVGLIISKFGQTGVAVRSASITCSVVDEPADINDDGRINISDLAILSGNWGQVGPITWP
;
A
#
# COMPACT_ATOMS: atom_id res chain seq x y z
N MET A 1 -37.88 -81.04 -52.97
CA MET A 1 -38.90 -80.02 -52.66
C MET A 1 -38.98 -79.88 -51.14
N LYS A 2 -38.82 -78.65 -50.64
CA LYS A 2 -39.04 -78.13 -49.26
C LYS A 2 -39.02 -79.11 -48.07
N MET A 3 -38.10 -78.85 -47.14
CA MET A 3 -37.89 -79.49 -45.82
C MET A 3 -39.17 -79.61 -44.96
N PRO A 4 -39.13 -80.48 -43.92
CA PRO A 4 -39.06 -79.87 -42.59
C PRO A 4 -38.12 -80.59 -41.60
N LYS A 5 -37.85 -79.82 -40.54
CA LYS A 5 -36.97 -80.07 -39.40
C LYS A 5 -37.55 -81.12 -38.45
N SER A 6 -36.68 -81.95 -37.85
CA SER A 6 -36.98 -82.67 -36.61
C SER A 6 -35.88 -82.45 -35.56
N LEU A 7 -36.39 -82.16 -34.38
CA LEU A 7 -35.82 -81.95 -33.06
C LEU A 7 -35.03 -83.17 -32.55
N VAL A 8 -33.80 -82.99 -32.05
CA VAL A 8 -33.14 -83.92 -31.11
C VAL A 8 -32.33 -83.13 -30.09
N ILE A 9 -32.62 -83.40 -28.82
CA ILE A 9 -31.94 -82.96 -27.60
C ILE A 9 -30.68 -83.81 -27.42
N PHE A 10 -29.52 -83.24 -27.07
CA PHE A 10 -28.52 -83.96 -26.26
C PHE A 10 -27.62 -83.04 -25.40
N PHE A 11 -27.39 -83.58 -24.21
CA PHE A 11 -26.67 -83.17 -23.01
C PHE A 11 -25.47 -82.21 -23.10
N ALA A 12 -25.45 -81.31 -22.12
CA ALA A 12 -24.32 -80.50 -21.71
C ALA A 12 -23.18 -81.34 -21.10
N LEU A 13 -21.94 -81.01 -21.47
CA LEU A 13 -20.77 -81.24 -20.63
C LEU A 13 -19.84 -80.04 -20.73
N ALA A 14 -19.59 -79.41 -19.59
CA ALA A 14 -18.85 -78.18 -19.43
C ALA A 14 -17.34 -78.41 -19.56
N LEU A 15 -16.67 -77.54 -20.32
CA LEU A 15 -15.23 -77.29 -20.17
C LEU A 15 -14.99 -75.79 -20.34
N MET A 16 -14.95 -75.08 -19.21
CA MET A 16 -14.55 -73.66 -19.15
C MET A 16 -13.06 -73.54 -19.47
N LEU A 17 -12.75 -73.01 -20.65
CA LEU A 17 -11.42 -72.53 -20.99
C LEU A 17 -11.37 -71.03 -20.64
N GLN A 18 -10.74 -70.70 -19.49
CA GLN A 18 -10.51 -69.33 -19.07
C GLN A 18 -9.44 -68.68 -19.97
N LEU A 19 -9.87 -67.85 -20.90
CA LEU A 19 -9.02 -66.88 -21.60
C LEU A 19 -8.85 -65.66 -20.69
N THR A 20 -7.73 -65.60 -19.96
CA THR A 20 -7.32 -64.38 -19.26
C THR A 20 -6.76 -63.38 -20.27
N PRO A 21 -7.27 -62.14 -20.33
CA PRO A 21 -6.63 -61.10 -21.14
C PRO A 21 -5.27 -60.76 -20.52
N LEU A 22 -4.20 -60.91 -21.30
CA LEU A 22 -2.90 -60.32 -21.01
C LEU A 22 -3.06 -58.79 -21.09
N SER A 23 -3.35 -58.16 -19.94
CA SER A 23 -3.27 -56.72 -19.79
C SER A 23 -1.81 -56.31 -19.96
N ALA A 24 -1.46 -55.75 -21.11
CA ALA A 24 -0.19 -55.07 -21.31
C ALA A 24 -0.15 -53.86 -20.37
N SER A 25 0.55 -54.00 -19.24
CA SER A 25 0.91 -52.85 -18.41
C SER A 25 1.84 -51.96 -19.22
N ALA A 26 1.30 -50.95 -19.88
CA ALA A 26 2.08 -49.84 -20.40
C ALA A 26 2.80 -49.23 -19.20
N LYS A 27 4.11 -49.45 -19.13
CA LYS A 27 4.99 -48.78 -18.17
C LYS A 27 4.90 -47.29 -18.47
N THR A 28 4.01 -46.58 -17.78
CA THR A 28 3.95 -45.13 -17.77
C THR A 28 5.30 -44.64 -17.28
N THR A 29 6.19 -44.34 -18.22
CA THR A 29 7.43 -43.62 -17.95
C THR A 29 7.04 -42.34 -17.26
N ALA A 30 7.47 -42.18 -16.01
CA ALA A 30 7.28 -40.94 -15.28
C ALA A 30 7.72 -39.76 -16.16
N PRO A 31 6.95 -38.66 -16.21
CA PRO A 31 7.29 -37.51 -17.03
C PRO A 31 8.73 -37.10 -16.71
N GLN A 32 9.58 -37.10 -17.74
CA GLN A 32 10.96 -36.67 -17.62
C GLN A 32 10.96 -35.18 -17.32
N VAL A 33 11.19 -34.82 -16.06
CA VAL A 33 11.34 -33.43 -15.64
C VAL A 33 12.60 -32.90 -16.32
N THR A 34 12.44 -31.91 -17.18
CA THR A 34 13.58 -31.28 -17.86
C THR A 34 14.25 -30.34 -16.86
N PRO A 35 15.56 -30.49 -16.60
CA PRO A 35 16.27 -29.61 -15.69
C PRO A 35 16.17 -28.16 -16.15
N SER A 36 15.83 -27.25 -15.25
CA SER A 36 15.68 -25.83 -15.56
C SER A 36 16.11 -24.93 -14.41
N ALA A 37 16.68 -23.78 -14.73
CA ALA A 37 16.97 -22.72 -13.78
C ALA A 37 16.55 -21.35 -14.32
N SER A 38 16.24 -20.40 -13.43
CA SER A 38 15.92 -19.03 -13.80
C SER A 38 16.37 -18.01 -12.76
N VAL A 39 16.65 -16.79 -13.24
CA VAL A 39 16.88 -15.59 -12.43
C VAL A 39 15.88 -14.54 -12.84
N SER A 40 15.17 -13.94 -11.90
CA SER A 40 14.15 -12.90 -12.20
C SER A 40 14.03 -11.90 -11.06
N LEU A 41 13.36 -10.78 -11.32
CA LEU A 41 12.96 -9.82 -10.30
C LEU A 41 11.45 -9.96 -10.05
N SER A 42 11.02 -9.82 -8.79
CA SER A 42 9.60 -9.71 -8.47
C SER A 42 9.03 -8.34 -8.91
N ALA A 43 7.71 -8.25 -9.00
CA ALA A 43 7.04 -6.98 -9.26
C ALA A 43 7.41 -5.94 -8.18
N PRO A 44 7.61 -4.67 -8.55
CA PRO A 44 7.96 -3.64 -7.58
C PRO A 44 6.80 -3.41 -6.62
N SER A 45 7.15 -3.17 -5.35
CA SER A 45 6.21 -2.80 -4.30
C SER A 45 6.64 -1.48 -3.67
N PRO A 46 5.79 -0.43 -3.73
CA PRO A 46 4.52 -0.37 -4.46
C PRO A 46 4.73 -0.37 -6.00
N ALA A 47 3.68 -0.73 -6.76
CA ALA A 47 3.72 -0.69 -8.22
C ALA A 47 3.74 0.74 -8.79
N VAL A 48 3.19 1.70 -8.01
CA VAL A 48 3.32 3.14 -8.23
C VAL A 48 4.04 3.69 -6.99
N GLY A 49 5.28 4.14 -7.19
CA GLY A 49 6.12 4.74 -6.15
C GLY A 49 5.90 6.24 -6.04
N GLN A 50 6.52 6.84 -5.03
CA GLN A 50 6.51 8.29 -4.85
C GLN A 50 7.93 8.84 -4.94
N VAL A 51 8.07 10.05 -5.45
CA VAL A 51 9.34 10.79 -5.35
C VAL A 51 9.65 10.99 -3.86
N GLY A 52 10.83 10.54 -3.43
CA GLY A 52 11.25 10.48 -2.02
C GLY A 52 10.80 9.22 -1.27
N GLY A 53 9.83 8.46 -1.81
CA GLY A 53 9.37 7.19 -1.26
C GLY A 53 10.24 6.01 -1.68
N ASP A 54 10.19 4.94 -0.89
CA ASP A 54 10.96 3.72 -1.15
C ASP A 54 10.20 2.76 -2.08
N VAL A 55 10.91 2.09 -2.97
CA VAL A 55 10.43 0.96 -3.78
C VAL A 55 11.31 -0.25 -3.51
N ILE A 56 10.67 -1.41 -3.38
CA ILE A 56 11.36 -2.69 -3.20
C ILE A 56 11.02 -3.66 -4.32
N PHE A 57 11.99 -4.51 -4.66
CA PHE A 57 11.77 -5.70 -5.47
C PHE A 57 12.78 -6.78 -5.06
N ASP A 58 12.39 -8.04 -5.22
CA ASP A 58 13.14 -9.19 -4.76
C ASP A 58 13.82 -9.90 -5.93
N LEU A 59 15.06 -10.33 -5.74
CA LEU A 59 15.76 -11.25 -6.64
C LEU A 59 15.27 -12.67 -6.38
N VAL A 60 14.64 -13.27 -7.39
CA VAL A 60 14.07 -14.62 -7.34
C VAL A 60 14.93 -15.56 -8.15
N PHE A 61 15.38 -16.63 -7.50
CA PHE A 61 15.99 -17.78 -8.17
C PHE A 61 15.02 -18.95 -8.20
N SER A 62 15.09 -19.73 -9.27
CA SER A 62 14.42 -21.03 -9.38
C SER A 62 15.39 -22.06 -9.94
N ALA A 63 15.36 -23.27 -9.37
CA ALA A 63 16.04 -24.45 -9.86
C ALA A 63 15.05 -25.63 -9.81
N THR A 64 15.07 -26.48 -10.84
CA THR A 64 14.25 -27.69 -10.89
C THR A 64 15.10 -28.81 -11.45
N SER A 65 15.29 -29.87 -10.65
CA SER A 65 16.07 -31.06 -11.00
C SER A 65 17.51 -30.77 -11.48
N ILE A 66 18.16 -29.72 -10.97
CA ILE A 66 19.57 -29.41 -11.24
C ILE A 66 20.44 -30.28 -10.32
N THR A 67 21.35 -31.09 -10.88
CA THR A 67 22.29 -31.93 -10.10
C THR A 67 23.72 -31.53 -10.47
N PRO A 68 24.62 -31.28 -9.50
CA PRO A 68 24.46 -31.43 -8.05
C PRO A 68 23.68 -30.30 -7.34
N GLY A 69 23.17 -29.32 -8.08
CA GLY A 69 22.37 -28.21 -7.56
C GLY A 69 23.06 -26.86 -7.76
N VAL A 70 22.28 -25.78 -7.80
CA VAL A 70 22.80 -24.40 -7.92
C VAL A 70 23.34 -23.97 -6.56
N SER A 71 24.61 -23.59 -6.48
CA SER A 71 25.28 -23.22 -5.21
C SER A 71 25.85 -21.81 -5.20
N GLY A 72 25.88 -21.13 -6.35
CA GLY A 72 26.34 -19.75 -6.44
C GLY A 72 25.68 -19.00 -7.59
N ALA A 73 25.62 -17.68 -7.45
CA ALA A 73 25.07 -16.76 -8.42
C ALA A 73 25.85 -15.45 -8.43
N GLU A 74 26.06 -14.89 -9.62
CA GLU A 74 26.52 -13.54 -9.87
C GLU A 74 25.45 -12.83 -10.69
N VAL A 75 25.01 -11.64 -10.25
CA VAL A 75 23.93 -10.89 -10.89
C VAL A 75 24.27 -9.40 -10.92
N TYR A 76 24.01 -8.78 -12.07
CA TYR A 76 24.06 -7.33 -12.27
C TYR A 76 22.65 -6.80 -12.49
N VAL A 77 22.16 -5.95 -11.58
CA VAL A 77 20.84 -5.33 -11.68
C VAL A 77 20.98 -3.87 -12.07
N GLY A 78 20.61 -3.53 -13.30
CA GLY A 78 20.65 -2.16 -13.81
C GLY A 78 19.44 -1.34 -13.39
N TYR A 79 19.66 -0.03 -13.22
CA TYR A 79 18.62 0.94 -12.87
C TYR A 79 18.93 2.30 -13.52
N ASP A 80 17.91 3.15 -13.67
CA ASP A 80 18.08 4.51 -14.17
C ASP A 80 18.27 5.52 -13.01
N PRO A 81 19.47 6.12 -12.86
CA PRO A 81 19.75 7.05 -11.78
C PRO A 81 19.00 8.39 -11.91
N ALA A 82 18.37 8.67 -13.05
CA ALA A 82 17.52 9.84 -13.22
C ALA A 82 16.21 9.74 -12.42
N PHE A 83 15.70 8.52 -12.22
CA PHE A 83 14.40 8.28 -11.57
C PHE A 83 14.52 7.61 -10.21
N VAL A 84 15.60 6.90 -9.93
CA VAL A 84 15.80 6.21 -8.65
C VAL A 84 17.22 6.35 -8.12
N SER A 85 17.34 6.24 -6.81
CA SER A 85 18.62 6.18 -6.12
C SER A 85 18.65 4.98 -5.18
N PRO A 86 19.74 4.21 -5.12
CA PRO A 86 19.88 3.16 -4.10
C PRO A 86 19.92 3.78 -2.70
N LEU A 87 19.30 3.13 -1.71
CA LEU A 87 19.30 3.63 -0.34
C LEU A 87 20.70 3.51 0.29
N GLY A 88 21.42 4.64 0.35
CA GLY A 88 22.63 4.79 1.16
C GLY A 88 23.81 3.95 0.68
N SER A 89 24.39 3.15 1.58
CA SER A 89 25.51 2.25 1.26
C SER A 89 24.98 0.96 0.60
N PRO A 90 25.84 0.15 -0.05
CA PRO A 90 25.43 -1.12 -0.65
C PRO A 90 24.74 -2.07 0.35
N GLN A 91 25.10 -1.99 1.64
CA GLN A 91 24.53 -2.83 2.71
C GLN A 91 23.10 -2.42 3.09
N THR A 92 22.74 -1.15 2.89
CA THR A 92 21.37 -0.66 3.10
C THR A 92 20.52 -0.76 1.83
N THR A 93 21.17 -0.88 0.67
CA THR A 93 20.48 -1.07 -0.62
C THR A 93 20.06 -2.52 -0.85
N THR A 94 20.86 -3.50 -0.42
CA THR A 94 20.60 -4.92 -0.65
C THR A 94 20.44 -5.68 0.66
N GLU A 95 19.21 -6.09 0.99
CA GLU A 95 18.92 -7.03 2.07
C GLU A 95 19.11 -8.47 1.54
N ILE A 96 19.91 -9.28 2.23
CA ILE A 96 20.21 -10.64 1.80
C ILE A 96 19.21 -11.61 2.43
N LEU A 97 18.56 -12.41 1.59
CA LEU A 97 17.47 -13.30 2.00
C LEU A 97 17.89 -14.76 1.94
N SER A 98 17.36 -15.55 2.87
CA SER A 98 17.68 -16.97 3.01
C SER A 98 16.84 -17.91 2.16
N GLY A 99 15.87 -17.36 1.41
CA GLY A 99 14.80 -18.14 0.77
C GLY A 99 15.26 -19.13 -0.30
N PHE A 100 16.40 -18.87 -0.94
CA PHE A 100 16.99 -19.79 -1.93
C PHE A 100 18.22 -20.54 -1.39
N PHE A 101 19.25 -19.82 -0.93
CA PHE A 101 20.55 -20.41 -0.59
C PHE A 101 20.70 -20.84 0.88
N GLY A 102 19.65 -20.77 1.70
CA GLY A 102 19.77 -20.97 3.15
C GLY A 102 20.46 -19.77 3.79
N THR A 103 21.60 -19.93 4.46
CA THR A 103 22.40 -18.78 4.94
C THR A 103 23.46 -18.43 3.89
N PRO A 104 23.20 -17.51 2.94
CA PRO A 104 24.16 -17.20 1.89
C PRO A 104 25.40 -16.49 2.43
N ASN A 105 26.55 -16.83 1.85
CA ASN A 105 27.75 -16.04 1.91
C ASN A 105 27.70 -15.00 0.79
N VAL A 106 27.92 -13.73 1.15
CA VAL A 106 28.02 -12.63 0.19
C VAL A 106 29.48 -12.36 -0.08
N SER A 107 29.91 -12.60 -1.32
CA SER A 107 31.29 -12.30 -1.74
C SER A 107 31.42 -10.88 -2.26
N ILE A 108 30.39 -10.36 -2.94
CA ILE A 108 30.35 -9.00 -3.48
C ILE A 108 28.93 -8.44 -3.32
N ASN A 109 28.82 -7.20 -2.87
CA ASN A 109 27.61 -6.39 -2.87
C ASN A 109 28.03 -4.92 -2.99
N GLU A 110 28.03 -4.41 -4.22
CA GLU A 110 28.51 -3.07 -4.53
C GLU A 110 27.62 -2.37 -5.55
N ILE A 111 27.66 -1.03 -5.54
CA ILE A 111 26.98 -0.20 -6.53
C ILE A 111 28.04 0.28 -7.51
N LEU A 112 27.90 -0.11 -8.77
CA LEU A 112 28.85 0.21 -9.83
C LEU A 112 28.36 1.38 -10.69
N PRO A 113 29.26 2.30 -11.10
CA PRO A 113 28.96 3.28 -12.12
C PRO A 113 28.74 2.61 -13.47
N ALA A 114 28.03 3.30 -14.39
CA ALA A 114 27.63 2.76 -15.69
C ALA A 114 28.78 2.11 -16.47
N ALA A 115 29.97 2.72 -16.49
CA ALA A 115 31.14 2.22 -17.22
C ALA A 115 31.67 0.86 -16.74
N GLN A 116 31.32 0.43 -15.53
CA GLN A 116 31.72 -0.86 -14.94
C GLN A 116 30.61 -1.91 -15.00
N CYS A 117 29.41 -1.52 -15.43
CA CYS A 117 28.28 -2.43 -15.60
C CYS A 117 28.30 -3.08 -16.99
N PRO A 118 27.81 -4.33 -17.12
CA PRO A 118 27.61 -4.96 -18.42
C PRO A 118 26.78 -4.08 -19.35
N GLY A 119 27.31 -3.81 -20.55
CA GLY A 119 26.68 -2.93 -21.54
C GLY A 119 27.02 -1.44 -21.39
N GLY A 120 27.53 -0.98 -20.23
CA GLY A 120 28.11 0.35 -20.09
C GLY A 120 27.13 1.54 -20.07
N THR A 121 25.82 1.31 -20.14
CA THR A 121 24.82 2.38 -20.37
C THR A 121 24.20 2.94 -19.10
N GLN A 122 24.12 2.16 -18.03
CA GLN A 122 23.47 2.54 -16.77
C GLN A 122 24.19 1.94 -15.57
N PRO A 123 24.19 2.62 -14.40
CA PRO A 123 24.72 2.05 -13.17
C PRO A 123 23.94 0.79 -12.77
N CYS A 124 24.55 -0.02 -11.91
CA CYS A 124 23.99 -1.31 -11.52
C CYS A 124 24.44 -1.72 -10.13
N ILE A 125 23.67 -2.62 -9.51
CA ILE A 125 24.08 -3.36 -8.32
C ILE A 125 24.75 -4.64 -8.79
N HIS A 126 25.97 -4.88 -8.31
CA HIS A 126 26.71 -6.11 -8.55
C HIS A 126 26.68 -6.98 -7.28
N LEU A 127 26.07 -8.16 -7.40
CA LEU A 127 25.82 -9.06 -6.29
C LEU A 127 26.35 -10.46 -6.60
N VAL A 128 27.20 -10.99 -5.71
CA VAL A 128 27.72 -12.36 -5.76
C VAL A 128 27.36 -13.10 -4.48
N LEU A 129 26.58 -14.17 -4.64
CA LEU A 129 26.06 -15.01 -3.56
C LEU A 129 26.53 -16.46 -3.74
N ALA A 130 26.80 -17.12 -2.63
CA ALA A 130 26.98 -18.57 -2.58
C ALA A 130 26.32 -19.17 -1.34
N GLY A 131 25.86 -20.41 -1.41
CA GLY A 131 25.28 -21.09 -0.25
C GLY A 131 25.03 -22.57 -0.48
N THR A 132 24.09 -23.14 0.26
CA THR A 132 23.79 -24.57 0.17
C THR A 132 23.26 -24.91 -1.24
N PRO A 133 23.82 -25.92 -1.94
CA PRO A 133 23.36 -26.29 -3.28
C PRO A 133 21.87 -26.64 -3.30
N GLN A 134 21.13 -26.03 -4.23
CA GLN A 134 19.69 -26.25 -4.42
C GLN A 134 19.43 -27.06 -5.69
N THR A 135 18.84 -28.24 -5.54
CA THR A 135 18.49 -29.09 -6.69
C THR A 135 17.09 -28.80 -7.22
N THR A 136 16.13 -28.53 -6.33
CA THR A 136 14.76 -28.12 -6.66
C THR A 136 14.26 -27.14 -5.61
N GLN A 137 14.24 -25.85 -5.93
CA GLN A 137 13.83 -24.78 -5.03
C GLN A 137 13.44 -23.54 -5.84
N THR A 138 12.47 -22.77 -5.35
CA THR A 138 12.23 -21.40 -5.80
C THR A 138 12.19 -20.51 -4.56
N GLY A 139 12.88 -19.38 -4.59
CA GLY A 139 12.94 -18.50 -3.44
C GLY A 139 13.63 -17.17 -3.70
N PHE A 140 13.45 -16.26 -2.75
CA PHE A 140 14.10 -14.96 -2.74
C PHE A 140 15.54 -15.09 -2.22
N ALA A 141 16.48 -14.42 -2.88
CA ALA A 141 17.89 -14.42 -2.49
C ALA A 141 18.38 -13.05 -2.02
N ALA A 142 17.74 -11.99 -2.50
CA ALA A 142 18.00 -10.63 -2.05
C ALA A 142 16.76 -9.77 -2.25
N ARG A 143 16.66 -8.68 -1.50
CA ARG A 143 15.72 -7.59 -1.69
C ARG A 143 16.49 -6.31 -1.92
N PHE A 144 16.13 -5.59 -2.97
CA PHE A 144 16.72 -4.30 -3.29
C PHE A 144 15.81 -3.18 -2.83
N HIS A 145 16.41 -2.14 -2.26
CA HIS A 145 15.73 -0.94 -1.78
C HIS A 145 16.23 0.28 -2.56
N PHE A 146 15.30 0.93 -3.25
CA PHE A 146 15.54 2.17 -3.97
C PHE A 146 14.62 3.25 -3.45
N ARG A 147 15.01 4.51 -3.65
CA ARG A 147 14.18 5.69 -3.42
C ARG A 147 13.89 6.39 -4.73
N GLY A 148 12.64 6.76 -4.95
CA GLY A 148 12.24 7.61 -6.07
C GLY A 148 12.98 8.94 -6.04
N ALA A 149 13.71 9.27 -7.10
CA ALA A 149 14.49 10.50 -7.24
C ALA A 149 13.79 11.54 -8.12
N ALA A 150 13.00 11.10 -9.11
CA ALA A 150 12.23 11.97 -9.98
C ALA A 150 10.92 11.30 -10.42
N GLU A 151 9.96 12.11 -10.87
CA GLU A 151 8.70 11.63 -11.46
C GLU A 151 8.96 10.96 -12.81
N GLY A 152 8.21 9.89 -13.09
CA GLY A 152 8.25 9.18 -14.37
C GLY A 152 8.34 7.66 -14.20
N ALA A 153 8.37 6.96 -15.33
CA ALA A 153 8.49 5.51 -15.35
C ALA A 153 9.96 5.10 -15.51
N THR A 154 10.38 4.11 -14.72
CA THR A 154 11.69 3.47 -14.86
C THR A 154 11.58 1.96 -14.72
N CYS A 155 12.53 1.23 -15.30
CA CYS A 155 12.57 -0.22 -15.27
C CYS A 155 13.89 -0.73 -14.71
N PHE A 156 13.80 -1.78 -13.90
CA PHE A 156 14.91 -2.56 -13.39
C PHE A 156 15.09 -3.81 -14.23
N SER A 157 16.34 -4.08 -14.61
CA SER A 157 16.65 -5.21 -15.50
C SER A 157 17.88 -5.96 -14.99
N ILE A 158 17.88 -7.27 -15.20
CA ILE A 158 19.08 -8.09 -15.01
C ILE A 158 19.93 -7.91 -16.27
N LEU A 159 21.03 -7.18 -16.15
CA LEU A 159 21.95 -6.88 -17.25
C LEU A 159 22.77 -8.11 -17.65
N GLN A 160 23.19 -8.87 -16.64
CA GLN A 160 23.94 -10.10 -16.78
C GLN A 160 23.71 -10.97 -15.54
N SER A 161 23.70 -12.29 -15.73
CA SER A 161 23.71 -13.25 -14.63
C SER A 161 24.51 -14.49 -14.98
N SER A 162 25.11 -15.09 -13.96
CA SER A 162 25.78 -16.40 -14.01
C SER A 162 25.31 -17.23 -12.83
N LEU A 163 24.99 -18.50 -13.08
CA LEU A 163 24.69 -19.48 -12.04
C LEU A 163 25.75 -20.58 -12.10
N VAL A 164 26.22 -21.05 -10.94
CA VAL A 164 27.17 -22.17 -10.84
C VAL A 164 26.63 -23.26 -9.95
N ASN A 165 26.99 -24.51 -10.25
CA ASN A 165 26.68 -25.65 -9.41
C ASN A 165 27.76 -25.89 -8.35
N SER A 166 27.54 -26.86 -7.46
CA SER A 166 28.48 -27.15 -6.35
C SER A 166 29.87 -27.62 -6.79
N ASP A 167 30.02 -28.03 -8.04
CA ASP A 167 31.30 -28.44 -8.62
C ASP A 167 31.99 -27.27 -9.36
N GLY A 168 31.37 -26.08 -9.38
CA GLY A 168 31.89 -24.88 -10.03
C GLY A 168 31.56 -24.77 -11.52
N PHE A 169 30.72 -25.66 -12.08
CA PHE A 169 30.31 -25.57 -13.48
C PHE A 169 29.13 -24.62 -13.67
N ALA A 170 29.12 -23.92 -14.81
CA ALA A 170 28.03 -23.02 -15.17
C ALA A 170 26.70 -23.77 -15.36
N VAL A 171 25.61 -23.18 -14.85
CA VAL A 171 24.24 -23.67 -15.01
C VAL A 171 23.52 -22.79 -16.02
N THR A 172 23.03 -23.43 -17.10
CA THR A 172 22.19 -22.75 -18.09
C THR A 172 20.87 -22.33 -17.44
N HIS A 173 20.47 -21.08 -17.66
CA HIS A 173 19.29 -20.51 -17.04
C HIS A 173 18.59 -19.51 -17.96
N THR A 174 17.38 -19.15 -17.59
CA THR A 174 16.61 -18.07 -18.24
C THR A 174 16.63 -16.82 -17.37
N VAL A 175 16.53 -15.66 -18.01
CA VAL A 175 16.44 -14.36 -17.32
C VAL A 175 15.01 -13.83 -17.48
N GLY A 176 14.41 -13.41 -16.38
CA GLY A 176 13.06 -12.83 -16.35
C GLY A 176 12.98 -11.47 -17.04
N ALA A 177 11.76 -11.05 -17.35
CA ALA A 177 11.51 -9.72 -17.91
C ALA A 177 11.86 -8.60 -16.91
N GLN A 178 12.21 -7.43 -17.45
CA GLN A 178 12.40 -6.22 -16.65
C GLN A 178 11.13 -5.86 -15.87
N GLN A 179 11.31 -5.21 -14.72
CA GLN A 179 10.24 -4.82 -13.82
C GLN A 179 10.19 -3.29 -13.74
N CYS A 180 9.02 -2.70 -13.99
CA CYS A 180 8.89 -1.25 -14.12
C CYS A 180 8.02 -0.66 -13.02
N VAL A 181 8.39 0.53 -12.55
CA VAL A 181 7.66 1.33 -11.56
C VAL A 181 7.46 2.73 -12.12
N THR A 182 6.33 3.35 -11.79
CA THR A 182 6.09 4.77 -12.05
C THR A 182 6.19 5.53 -10.74
N PHE A 183 6.99 6.60 -10.72
CA PHE A 183 7.09 7.51 -9.58
C PHE A 183 6.24 8.75 -9.84
N GLU A 184 5.42 9.10 -8.86
CA GLU A 184 4.63 10.32 -8.85
C GLU A 184 5.11 11.24 -7.74
N TYR A 185 5.02 12.56 -7.95
CA TYR A 185 5.22 13.49 -6.84
C TYR A 185 4.04 13.41 -5.87
N ALA A 186 4.36 13.46 -4.59
CA ALA A 186 3.37 13.63 -3.55
C ALA A 186 3.80 14.71 -2.56
N VAL A 187 2.81 15.37 -1.97
CA VAL A 187 2.98 16.46 -1.04
C VAL A 187 2.25 16.11 0.24
N ASP A 188 2.95 16.26 1.37
CA ASP A 188 2.34 16.17 2.68
C ASP A 188 1.75 17.54 3.04
N VAL A 189 0.46 17.55 3.39
CA VAL A 189 -0.24 18.77 3.79
C VAL A 189 -0.59 18.70 5.26
N THR A 190 -0.02 19.62 6.03
CA THR A 190 -0.23 19.74 7.47
C THR A 190 -0.95 21.03 7.82
N GLY A 191 -1.51 21.10 9.02
CA GLY A 191 -2.11 22.32 9.52
C GLY A 191 -2.76 22.13 10.89
N LEU A 192 -3.41 23.19 11.34
CA LEU A 192 -4.09 23.24 12.63
C LEU A 192 -5.53 23.71 12.43
N VAL A 193 -6.48 22.91 12.93
CA VAL A 193 -7.89 23.30 13.02
C VAL A 193 -8.28 23.42 14.48
N THR A 194 -8.72 24.60 14.86
CA THR A 194 -9.26 24.88 16.19
C THR A 194 -10.78 25.04 16.12
N ARG A 195 -11.45 24.90 17.25
CA ARG A 195 -12.90 25.09 17.38
C ARG A 195 -13.16 26.15 18.45
N GLN A 196 -13.97 27.15 18.14
CA GLN A 196 -14.35 28.16 19.13
C GLN A 196 -15.02 27.50 20.34
N GLY A 197 -14.47 27.72 21.54
CA GLY A 197 -14.96 27.09 22.78
C GLY A 197 -14.11 25.90 23.24
N VAL A 198 -13.15 25.43 22.44
CA VAL A 198 -12.29 24.26 22.73
C VAL A 198 -10.80 24.62 22.49
N PRO A 199 -9.82 24.19 23.30
CA PRO A 199 -9.88 23.39 24.54
C PRO A 199 -9.95 24.25 25.81
N ALA A 200 -10.40 25.51 25.71
CA ALA A 200 -10.25 26.51 26.76
C ALA A 200 -11.22 26.38 27.95
N ASN A 201 -11.82 25.22 28.18
CA ASN A 201 -12.63 25.00 29.37
C ASN A 201 -11.74 24.40 30.49
N PRO A 202 -11.39 25.16 31.55
CA PRO A 202 -10.65 24.64 32.70
C PRO A 202 -11.47 23.66 33.56
N ASN A 203 -12.76 23.44 33.23
CA ASN A 203 -13.60 22.49 33.93
C ASN A 203 -13.28 21.04 33.50
N THR A 204 -13.28 20.15 34.47
CA THR A 204 -13.20 18.69 34.26
C THR A 204 -14.33 18.23 33.33
N GLY A 205 -14.00 17.86 32.09
CA GLY A 205 -14.96 17.35 31.11
C GLY A 205 -14.96 18.03 29.75
N GLY A 206 -14.23 19.14 29.57
CA GLY A 206 -14.15 19.81 28.26
C GLY A 206 -13.55 18.91 27.17
N GLY A 207 -14.16 18.93 25.98
CA GLY A 207 -13.70 18.21 24.81
C GLY A 207 -12.29 18.61 24.34
N THR A 208 -11.77 17.83 23.40
CA THR A 208 -10.45 18.09 22.80
C THR A 208 -10.61 18.59 21.37
N LEU A 209 -9.55 19.09 20.74
CA LEU A 209 -9.62 19.44 19.32
C LEU A 209 -9.59 18.20 18.39
N SER A 210 -9.66 16.98 18.94
CA SER A 210 -9.76 15.73 18.16
C SER A 210 -11.04 15.68 17.33
N CYS A 211 -11.05 14.79 16.35
CA CYS A 211 -12.25 14.40 15.61
C CYS A 211 -12.86 15.49 14.72
N THR A 212 -12.14 16.59 14.49
CA THR A 212 -12.48 17.50 13.40
C THR A 212 -12.11 16.84 12.09
N SER A 213 -13.11 16.63 11.23
CA SER A 213 -12.90 16.01 9.94
C SER A 213 -12.20 17.01 9.01
N VAL A 214 -11.06 16.63 8.45
CA VAL A 214 -10.36 17.38 7.41
C VAL A 214 -10.34 16.54 6.16
N SER A 215 -10.82 17.12 5.07
CA SER A 215 -10.88 16.49 3.75
C SER A 215 -10.14 17.31 2.71
N ALA A 216 -9.54 16.61 1.76
CA ALA A 216 -8.91 17.20 0.58
C ALA A 216 -9.48 16.54 -0.67
N THR A 217 -10.05 17.33 -1.56
CA THR A 217 -10.62 16.87 -2.83
C THR A 217 -9.85 17.52 -3.97
N GLY A 218 -9.17 16.70 -4.79
CA GLY A 218 -8.49 17.17 -6.00
C GLY A 218 -9.44 17.28 -7.18
N LEU A 219 -8.98 17.85 -8.30
CA LEU A 219 -9.75 17.85 -9.55
C LEU A 219 -9.76 16.46 -10.21
N ALA A 220 -8.65 15.75 -10.11
CA ALA A 220 -8.47 14.38 -10.62
C ALA A 220 -8.18 13.38 -9.49
N THR A 221 -7.78 13.86 -8.32
CA THR A 221 -7.44 13.02 -7.16
C THR A 221 -8.69 12.69 -6.33
N PRO A 222 -8.93 11.42 -5.98
CA PRO A 222 -10.00 11.03 -5.06
C PRO A 222 -9.93 11.78 -3.72
N MET A 223 -11.09 12.03 -3.11
CA MET A 223 -11.16 12.68 -1.80
C MET A 223 -10.43 11.85 -0.74
N GLN A 224 -9.52 12.48 -0.01
CA GLN A 224 -8.95 11.95 1.21
C GLN A 224 -9.59 12.62 2.41
N THR A 225 -9.78 11.89 3.51
CA THR A 225 -10.36 12.42 4.75
C THR A 225 -9.69 11.78 5.96
N LEU A 226 -9.47 12.59 7.00
CA LEU A 226 -8.97 12.16 8.29
C LEU A 226 -9.63 12.96 9.41
N ASN A 227 -9.29 12.61 10.65
CA ASN A 227 -9.64 13.38 11.84
C ASN A 227 -8.40 14.03 12.45
N THR A 228 -8.56 15.24 12.99
CA THR A 228 -7.52 15.93 13.76
C THR A 228 -7.16 15.18 15.05
N SER A 229 -5.95 15.42 15.54
CA SER A 229 -5.50 15.00 16.88
C SER A 229 -6.10 15.88 17.99
N SER A 230 -5.80 15.58 19.26
CA SER A 230 -6.27 16.34 20.43
C SER A 230 -5.81 17.79 20.48
N THR A 231 -4.75 18.14 19.75
CA THR A 231 -4.28 19.52 19.59
C THR A 231 -4.91 20.22 18.39
N GLY A 232 -5.72 19.53 17.59
CA GLY A 232 -6.31 20.06 16.35
C GLY A 232 -5.40 19.91 15.13
N ALA A 233 -4.23 19.31 15.31
CA ALA A 233 -3.28 19.12 14.22
C ALA A 233 -3.76 18.01 13.26
N PHE A 234 -3.45 18.18 11.98
CA PHE A 234 -3.64 17.14 10.96
C PHE A 234 -2.42 16.99 10.05
N SER A 235 -2.31 15.83 9.41
CA SER A 235 -1.34 15.53 8.36
C SER A 235 -1.99 14.65 7.30
N LEU A 236 -2.30 15.22 6.14
CA LEU A 236 -2.69 14.49 4.93
C LEU A 236 -1.42 14.17 4.16
N ALA A 237 -0.96 12.93 4.29
CA ALA A 237 0.25 12.49 3.61
C ALA A 237 -0.06 12.12 2.16
N ASN A 238 0.97 12.13 1.33
CA ASN A 238 0.95 11.44 0.04
C ASN A 238 -0.12 11.97 -0.94
N LEU A 239 -0.43 13.28 -0.91
CA LEU A 239 -1.33 13.88 -1.89
C LEU A 239 -0.61 14.06 -3.22
N ALA A 240 -1.16 13.47 -4.29
CA ALA A 240 -0.64 13.66 -5.65
C ALA A 240 -0.63 15.14 -6.06
N LEU A 241 0.14 15.49 -7.08
CA LEU A 241 0.10 16.85 -7.64
C LEU A 241 -1.26 17.12 -8.28
N ASP A 242 -1.98 18.08 -7.73
CA ASP A 242 -3.30 18.50 -8.19
C ASP A 242 -3.62 19.89 -7.62
N THR A 243 -4.76 20.45 -8.04
CA THR A 243 -5.39 21.58 -7.36
C THR A 243 -6.45 21.06 -6.40
N PHE A 244 -6.25 21.28 -5.11
CA PHE A 244 -7.14 20.80 -4.07
C PHE A 244 -8.07 21.86 -3.53
N THR A 245 -9.23 21.38 -3.08
CA THR A 245 -10.09 22.04 -2.10
C THR A 245 -9.99 21.31 -0.78
N PHE A 246 -9.54 22.03 0.26
CA PHE A 246 -9.51 21.55 1.63
C PHE A 246 -10.76 21.99 2.37
N ARG A 247 -11.39 21.09 3.11
CA ARG A 247 -12.57 21.38 3.93
C ARG A 247 -12.43 20.77 5.32
N ALA A 248 -12.61 21.60 6.33
CA ALA A 248 -12.67 21.19 7.74
C ALA A 248 -14.11 21.30 8.26
N SER A 249 -14.59 20.31 9.00
CA SER A 249 -15.94 20.29 9.56
C SER A 249 -16.05 19.50 10.86
N TYR A 250 -16.94 19.95 11.75
CA TYR A 250 -17.31 19.28 13.00
C TYR A 250 -18.81 19.54 13.26
N PRO A 251 -19.58 18.58 13.81
CA PRO A 251 -21.00 18.80 14.14
C PRO A 251 -21.20 20.02 15.05
N GLY A 252 -22.21 20.86 14.77
CA GLY A 252 -22.46 22.08 15.55
C GLY A 252 -21.63 23.30 15.12
N TYR A 253 -20.76 23.16 14.12
CA TYR A 253 -19.87 24.22 13.64
C TYR A 253 -20.04 24.48 12.14
N LEU A 254 -19.95 25.74 11.74
CA LEU A 254 -19.79 26.10 10.34
C LEU A 254 -18.48 25.51 9.80
N ALA A 255 -18.59 24.75 8.70
CA ALA A 255 -17.43 24.24 8.01
C ALA A 255 -16.54 25.37 7.48
N ALA A 256 -15.25 25.11 7.32
CA ALA A 256 -14.31 26.03 6.67
C ALA A 256 -13.74 25.41 5.39
N GLN A 257 -13.45 26.24 4.38
CA GLN A 257 -12.96 25.76 3.09
C GLN A 257 -11.83 26.63 2.53
N LYS A 258 -10.78 25.98 2.03
CA LYS A 258 -9.71 26.57 1.23
C LYS A 258 -9.72 25.95 -0.16
N SER A 259 -10.01 26.73 -1.19
CA SER A 259 -10.05 26.24 -2.59
C SER A 259 -8.84 26.74 -3.37
N GLY A 260 -8.48 26.04 -4.44
CA GLY A 260 -7.41 26.48 -5.34
C GLY A 260 -6.00 26.29 -4.77
N VAL A 261 -5.82 25.34 -3.85
CA VAL A 261 -4.50 25.02 -3.30
C VAL A 261 -3.77 24.12 -4.29
N VAL A 262 -2.80 24.69 -5.01
CA VAL A 262 -2.00 23.96 -6.00
C VAL A 262 -0.86 23.24 -5.30
N LEU A 263 -0.84 21.90 -5.40
CA LEU A 263 0.30 21.09 -4.99
C LEU A 263 1.23 20.91 -6.18
N SER A 264 2.52 21.14 -5.98
CA SER A 264 3.52 21.11 -7.05
C SER A 264 4.80 20.43 -6.56
N SER A 265 5.59 19.92 -7.51
CA SER A 265 6.87 19.23 -7.26
C SER A 265 7.92 20.07 -6.54
N SER A 266 7.80 21.40 -6.54
CA SER A 266 8.72 22.28 -5.80
C SER A 266 8.48 22.32 -4.30
N GLN A 267 7.41 21.70 -3.80
CA GLN A 267 7.02 21.75 -2.39
C GLN A 267 6.60 20.36 -1.89
N LEU A 268 7.50 19.66 -1.21
CA LEU A 268 7.21 18.34 -0.63
C LEU A 268 6.34 18.42 0.64
N ASN A 269 6.32 19.58 1.30
CA ASN A 269 5.54 19.82 2.52
C ASN A 269 4.82 21.16 2.42
N LEU A 270 3.50 21.16 2.55
CA LEU A 270 2.68 22.36 2.62
C LEU A 270 2.03 22.48 3.99
N VAL A 271 2.26 23.62 4.65
CA VAL A 271 1.60 23.95 5.91
C VAL A 271 0.47 24.91 5.61
N LEU A 272 -0.77 24.49 5.82
CA LEU A 272 -1.93 25.37 5.80
C LEU A 272 -1.95 26.25 7.06
N THR A 273 -2.45 27.47 6.90
CA THR A 273 -2.68 28.40 8.00
C THR A 273 -3.67 27.80 9.00
N THR A 274 -3.56 28.20 10.27
CA THR A 274 -4.53 27.80 11.30
C THR A 274 -5.91 28.37 10.97
N ILE A 275 -6.94 27.53 11.05
CA ILE A 275 -8.35 27.94 10.96
C ILE A 275 -9.07 27.68 12.28
N SER A 276 -10.01 28.55 12.64
CA SER A 276 -10.90 28.38 13.79
C SER A 276 -12.34 28.24 13.30
N LEU A 277 -12.95 27.08 13.52
CA LEU A 277 -14.35 26.83 13.18
C LEU A 277 -15.27 27.61 14.12
N ARG A 278 -16.38 28.10 13.57
CA ARG A 278 -17.36 28.93 14.28
C ARG A 278 -18.53 28.06 14.74
N GLY A 279 -18.73 27.98 16.06
CA GLY A 279 -19.80 27.18 16.65
C GLY A 279 -21.16 27.87 16.51
N GLY A 280 -22.21 27.07 16.30
CA GLY A 280 -23.60 27.55 16.24
C GLY A 280 -24.47 26.97 15.11
N ASP A 281 -23.90 26.22 14.16
CA ASP A 281 -24.64 25.56 13.06
C ASP A 281 -25.04 24.15 13.53
N VAL A 282 -26.06 24.10 14.39
CA VAL A 282 -26.48 22.90 15.12
C VAL A 282 -27.33 21.99 14.26
N ASN A 283 -28.08 22.56 13.32
CA ASN A 283 -28.88 21.79 12.36
C ASN A 283 -28.09 21.35 11.12
N GLY A 284 -26.90 21.92 10.87
CA GLY A 284 -26.03 21.58 9.75
C GLY A 284 -26.50 22.14 8.41
N ASP A 285 -27.32 23.21 8.40
CA ASP A 285 -27.80 23.87 7.19
C ASP A 285 -26.81 24.91 6.63
N GLY A 286 -25.72 25.18 7.35
CA GLY A 286 -24.69 26.12 6.96
C GLY A 286 -25.01 27.58 7.29
N VAL A 287 -26.05 27.86 8.07
CA VAL A 287 -26.45 29.23 8.44
C VAL A 287 -26.80 29.29 9.93
N ILE A 288 -26.02 30.03 10.72
CA ILE A 288 -26.31 30.19 12.15
C ILE A 288 -27.50 31.13 12.35
N ASN A 289 -28.65 30.59 12.74
CA ASN A 289 -29.90 31.34 12.85
C ASN A 289 -30.79 30.88 14.01
N ILE A 290 -32.07 31.30 14.00
CA ILE A 290 -33.04 31.01 15.06
C ILE A 290 -33.36 29.51 15.18
N LEU A 291 -33.25 28.75 14.09
CA LEU A 291 -33.50 27.31 14.09
C LEU A 291 -32.45 26.59 14.94
N ASP A 292 -31.19 27.00 14.86
CA ASP A 292 -30.11 26.47 15.71
C ASP A 292 -30.34 26.79 17.18
N VAL A 293 -30.74 28.02 17.49
CA VAL A 293 -31.13 28.41 18.86
C VAL A 293 -32.26 27.54 19.38
N GLY A 294 -33.28 27.30 18.55
CA GLY A 294 -34.40 26.41 18.89
C GLY A 294 -33.93 25.01 19.25
N LEU A 295 -32.96 24.46 18.51
CA LEU A 295 -32.38 23.14 18.80
C LEU A 295 -31.61 23.13 20.13
N ILE A 296 -30.75 24.11 20.40
CA ILE A 296 -30.03 24.20 21.68
C ILE A 296 -31.03 24.33 22.84
N ILE A 297 -32.01 25.23 22.74
CA ILE A 297 -33.01 25.46 23.79
C ILE A 297 -33.83 24.19 24.06
N SER A 298 -34.18 23.42 23.02
CA SER A 298 -34.94 22.16 23.19
C SER A 298 -34.21 21.10 24.04
N LYS A 299 -32.89 21.23 24.17
CA LYS A 299 -32.02 20.33 24.94
C LYS A 299 -31.37 21.01 26.15
N PHE A 300 -31.78 22.24 26.48
CA PHE A 300 -31.15 23.03 27.53
C PHE A 300 -31.20 22.33 28.89
N GLY A 301 -30.06 22.28 29.58
CA GLY A 301 -29.89 21.63 30.87
C GLY A 301 -29.61 20.12 30.80
N GLN A 302 -29.56 19.52 29.61
CA GLN A 302 -29.10 18.13 29.47
C GLN A 302 -27.63 18.00 29.86
N THR A 303 -27.28 16.86 30.46
CA THR A 303 -25.93 16.57 30.96
C THR A 303 -25.54 15.13 30.63
N GLY A 304 -24.25 14.85 30.50
CA GLY A 304 -23.76 13.53 30.10
C GLY A 304 -24.09 13.22 28.64
N VAL A 305 -24.26 14.26 27.82
CA VAL A 305 -24.44 14.10 26.38
C VAL A 305 -23.15 13.58 25.75
N ALA A 306 -23.28 12.96 24.59
CA ALA A 306 -22.16 12.34 23.91
C ALA A 306 -21.19 13.39 23.37
N VAL A 307 -19.91 13.28 23.74
CA VAL A 307 -18.84 14.16 23.26
C VAL A 307 -17.94 13.39 22.31
N ARG A 308 -18.06 13.66 21.00
CA ARG A 308 -17.31 12.94 19.97
C ARG A 308 -15.80 13.09 20.13
N SER A 309 -15.33 14.28 20.50
CA SER A 309 -13.91 14.58 20.66
C SER A 309 -13.25 13.90 21.88
N ALA A 310 -14.02 13.26 22.75
CA ALA A 310 -13.52 12.41 23.84
C ALA A 310 -13.27 10.95 23.38
N SER A 311 -13.77 10.57 22.20
CA SER A 311 -13.58 9.23 21.62
C SER A 311 -12.25 9.13 20.88
N ILE A 312 -11.44 8.12 21.22
CA ILE A 312 -10.17 7.83 20.51
C ILE A 312 -10.38 7.47 19.03
N THR A 313 -11.56 6.93 18.68
CA THR A 313 -11.91 6.50 17.31
C THR A 313 -12.82 7.49 16.58
N CYS A 314 -13.27 8.57 17.24
CA CYS A 314 -14.23 9.52 16.69
C CYS A 314 -15.55 8.90 16.20
N SER A 315 -15.89 7.70 16.70
CA SER A 315 -17.03 6.89 16.26
C SER A 315 -18.31 7.15 17.06
N VAL A 316 -18.22 7.93 18.12
CA VAL A 316 -19.36 8.38 18.91
C VAL A 316 -20.12 9.43 18.11
N VAL A 317 -21.45 9.27 18.03
CA VAL A 317 -22.32 10.28 17.44
C VAL A 317 -22.38 11.46 18.40
N ASP A 318 -21.98 12.62 17.90
CA ASP A 318 -21.88 13.84 18.69
C ASP A 318 -23.25 14.45 18.98
N GLU A 319 -23.34 15.22 20.07
CA GLU A 319 -24.48 16.09 20.32
C GLU A 319 -24.16 17.52 19.87
N PRO A 320 -24.60 17.95 18.67
CA PRO A 320 -24.17 19.23 18.09
C PRO A 320 -24.64 20.47 18.88
N ALA A 321 -25.59 20.32 19.82
CA ALA A 321 -26.01 21.40 20.71
C ALA A 321 -25.05 21.63 21.90
N ASP A 322 -24.16 20.68 22.21
CA ASP A 322 -23.06 20.81 23.18
C ASP A 322 -21.82 21.32 22.43
N ILE A 323 -21.84 22.60 22.06
CA ILE A 323 -20.89 23.19 21.13
C ILE A 323 -19.48 23.15 21.71
N ASN A 324 -19.31 23.40 23.01
CA ASN A 324 -18.00 23.41 23.65
C ASN A 324 -17.54 22.00 24.10
N ASP A 325 -18.29 20.95 23.76
CA ASP A 325 -18.01 19.56 24.09
C ASP A 325 -17.79 19.33 25.61
N ASP A 326 -18.47 20.06 26.50
CA ASP A 326 -18.27 19.92 27.95
C ASP A 326 -19.20 18.89 28.60
N GLY A 327 -20.00 18.21 27.78
CA GLY A 327 -20.97 17.21 28.18
C GLY A 327 -22.25 17.82 28.75
N ARG A 328 -22.45 19.15 28.65
CA ARG A 328 -23.62 19.84 29.20
C ARG A 328 -24.11 20.96 28.28
N ILE A 329 -25.35 20.82 27.83
CA ILE A 329 -25.99 21.86 27.02
C ILE A 329 -26.51 22.96 27.94
N ASN A 330 -25.89 24.14 27.89
CA ASN A 330 -26.19 25.24 28.80
C ASN A 330 -26.03 26.63 28.15
N ILE A 331 -25.94 27.68 28.98
CA ILE A 331 -25.82 29.06 28.50
C ILE A 331 -24.50 29.33 27.75
N SER A 332 -23.47 28.53 28.00
CA SER A 332 -22.17 28.62 27.32
C SER A 332 -22.29 28.30 25.83
N ASP A 333 -23.06 27.28 25.47
CA ASP A 333 -23.32 26.92 24.07
C ASP A 333 -24.11 28.00 23.35
N LEU A 334 -25.17 28.51 24.00
CA LEU A 334 -25.93 29.65 23.50
C LEU A 334 -25.06 30.89 23.31
N ALA A 335 -24.10 31.15 24.21
CA ALA A 335 -23.19 32.28 24.10
C ALA A 335 -22.22 32.14 22.91
N ILE A 336 -21.70 30.93 22.66
CA ILE A 336 -20.86 30.65 21.49
C ILE A 336 -21.65 30.88 20.20
N LEU A 337 -22.85 30.30 20.09
CA LEU A 337 -23.74 30.51 18.95
C LEU A 337 -24.04 31.99 18.74
N SER A 338 -24.45 32.69 19.80
CA SER A 338 -24.84 34.10 19.74
C SER A 338 -23.71 34.99 19.22
N GLY A 339 -22.46 34.67 19.55
CA GLY A 339 -21.28 35.37 19.03
C GLY A 339 -21.08 35.23 17.51
N ASN A 340 -21.74 34.26 16.87
CA ASN A 340 -21.65 33.98 15.45
C ASN A 340 -23.00 34.14 14.72
N TRP A 341 -23.98 34.80 15.32
CA TRP A 341 -25.32 34.98 14.75
C TRP A 341 -25.29 35.52 13.31
N GLY A 342 -26.03 34.87 12.41
CA GLY A 342 -26.16 35.26 11.01
C GLY A 342 -24.96 34.93 10.13
N GLN A 343 -23.93 34.25 10.65
CA GLN A 343 -22.83 33.77 9.83
C GLN A 343 -23.27 32.61 8.93
N VAL A 344 -22.66 32.54 7.75
CA VAL A 344 -22.95 31.54 6.72
C VAL A 344 -21.67 30.80 6.36
N GLY A 345 -21.79 29.49 6.20
CA GLY A 345 -20.72 28.59 5.82
C GLY A 345 -20.75 28.20 4.32
N PRO A 346 -19.67 27.58 3.82
CA PRO A 346 -18.42 27.40 4.51
C PRO A 346 -17.68 28.75 4.69
N ILE A 347 -17.08 28.97 5.85
CA ILE A 347 -16.25 30.15 6.08
C ILE A 347 -14.92 30.01 5.31
N THR A 348 -14.35 31.14 4.91
CA THR A 348 -13.06 31.15 4.21
C THR A 348 -11.93 30.67 5.13
N TRP A 349 -11.19 29.66 4.68
CA TRP A 349 -9.93 29.26 5.29
C TRP A 349 -8.79 30.08 4.64
N PRO A 350 -8.10 30.96 5.40
CA PRO A 350 -7.14 31.93 4.87
C PRO A 350 -5.90 31.32 4.20
#